data_AF-A0A7L4PIT3-F1
#
_entry.id   AF-A0A7L4PIT3-F1
#
_cell.length_a   1.000
_cell.length_b   1.000
_cell.length_c   1.000
_cell.angle_alpha   90.00
_cell.angle_beta   90.00
_cell.angle_gamma   90.00
#
_symmetry.space_group_name_H-M   'P 1'
#
loop_
_entity.id
_entity.type
_entity.pdbx_description
1 polymer ?
#
loop_
_entity_poly.entity_id
_entity_poly.type
_entity_poly.pdbx_seq_one_letter_code
_entity_poly.pdbx_strand_id
1 'polypeptide(L)'
;MEKKYYENYPRWAVIISNFFSITIYLVGAFIIYQLGLMWLAIYLLYILWIEARILRRSCVNCYYYGKYCAFGKGKLSYLLFNKGDSKRFIQDEITWKDIIPDFMVSIIPMLVGIVILIIDFNWFILTMIAILALLTFFGNALVRGSLACKYCKQREIGCPAEQLFNKTKK
;
A
#
# COMPACT_ATOMS: atom_id res chain seq x y z
N MET A 1 -22.25 17.13 -8.90
CA MET A 1 -20.82 17.52 -8.84
C MET A 1 -20.04 16.60 -9.77
N GLU A 2 -19.58 17.12 -10.89
CA GLU A 2 -18.80 16.38 -11.91
C GLU A 2 -17.48 15.91 -11.28
N LYS A 3 -17.36 14.61 -11.00
CA LYS A 3 -16.12 14.04 -10.48
C LYS A 3 -15.10 13.99 -11.61
N LYS A 4 -14.19 14.96 -11.62
CA LYS A 4 -13.09 15.04 -12.58
C LYS A 4 -11.98 14.06 -12.14
N TYR A 5 -11.98 12.86 -12.70
CA TYR A 5 -10.90 11.90 -12.50
C TYR A 5 -9.63 12.36 -13.22
N TYR A 6 -8.47 11.89 -12.76
CA TYR A 6 -7.22 12.12 -13.47
C TYR A 6 -6.94 10.99 -14.46
N GLU A 7 -6.75 11.34 -15.74
CA GLU A 7 -6.24 10.40 -16.75
C GLU A 7 -4.80 9.98 -16.47
N ASN A 8 -3.97 10.97 -16.12
CA ASN A 8 -2.66 10.76 -15.52
C ASN A 8 -2.61 11.57 -14.24
N TYR A 9 -2.27 10.92 -13.12
CA TYR A 9 -2.05 11.64 -11.87
C TYR A 9 -0.89 12.62 -12.03
N PRO A 10 -1.01 13.83 -11.45
CA PRO A 10 0.08 14.78 -11.48
C PRO A 10 1.28 14.22 -10.72
N ARG A 11 2.50 14.51 -11.21
CA ARG A 11 3.75 13.93 -10.67
C ARG A 11 3.93 14.19 -9.18
N TRP A 12 3.51 15.35 -8.68
CA TRP A 12 3.56 15.68 -7.25
C TRP A 12 2.76 14.70 -6.39
N ALA A 13 1.58 14.25 -6.86
CA ALA A 13 0.76 13.28 -6.13
C ALA A 13 1.43 11.90 -6.08
N VAL A 14 2.13 11.53 -7.16
CA VAL A 14 2.95 10.31 -7.23
C VAL A 14 4.10 10.36 -6.24
N ILE A 15 4.82 11.49 -6.19
CA ILE A 15 5.95 11.70 -5.29
C ILE A 15 5.48 11.64 -3.83
N ILE A 16 4.43 12.37 -3.46
CA ILE A 16 3.90 12.37 -2.09
C ILE A 16 3.45 10.97 -1.68
N SER A 17 2.73 10.26 -2.54
CA SER A 17 2.22 8.93 -2.21
C SER A 17 3.35 7.90 -2.03
N ASN A 18 4.39 7.96 -2.87
CA ASN A 18 5.56 7.09 -2.73
C ASN A 18 6.42 7.47 -1.52
N PHE A 19 6.66 8.75 -1.28
CA PHE A 19 7.38 9.22 -0.10
C PHE A 19 6.70 8.72 1.18
N PHE A 20 5.37 8.79 1.22
CA PHE A 20 4.58 8.28 2.32
C PHE A 20 4.74 6.76 2.50
N SER A 21 4.61 5.96 1.43
CA SER A 21 4.81 4.50 1.50
C SER A 21 6.23 4.12 1.91
N ILE A 22 7.25 4.79 1.36
CA ILE A 22 8.66 4.55 1.72
C ILE A 22 8.90 4.88 3.19
N THR A 23 8.29 5.96 3.71
CA THR A 23 8.42 6.32 5.13
C THR A 23 7.88 5.20 6.03
N ILE A 24 6.72 4.61 5.70
CA ILE A 24 6.17 3.46 6.44
C ILE A 24 7.17 2.29 6.41
N TYR A 25 7.74 1.98 5.24
CA TYR A 25 8.70 0.88 5.11
C TYR A 25 9.98 1.11 5.88
N LEU A 26 10.51 2.34 5.88
CA LEU A 26 11.74 2.68 6.60
C LEU A 26 11.53 2.61 8.12
N VAL A 27 10.40 3.14 8.62
CA VAL A 27 10.06 3.04 10.05
C VAL A 27 9.86 1.58 10.46
N GLY A 28 9.13 0.80 9.67
CA GLY A 28 8.94 -0.63 9.91
C GLY A 28 10.27 -1.41 9.88
N ALA A 29 11.09 -1.18 8.87
CA ALA A 29 12.41 -1.80 8.72
C ALA A 29 13.34 -1.47 9.88
N PHE A 30 13.32 -0.22 10.35
CA PHE A 30 14.11 0.20 11.51
C PHE A 30 13.69 -0.54 12.79
N ILE A 31 12.39 -0.74 13.02
CA ILE A 31 11.89 -1.50 14.17
C ILE A 31 12.31 -2.97 14.06
N ILE A 32 12.18 -3.58 12.89
CA ILE A 32 12.58 -4.98 12.66
C ILE A 32 14.10 -5.16 12.79
N TYR A 33 14.89 -4.18 12.37
CA TYR A 33 16.35 -4.20 12.47
C TYR A 33 16.84 -4.36 13.92
N GLN A 34 16.05 -3.96 14.91
CA GLN A 34 16.37 -4.19 16.32
C GLN A 34 16.47 -5.69 16.67
N LEU A 35 15.84 -6.58 15.91
CA LEU A 35 16.00 -8.04 16.04
C LEU A 35 17.26 -8.57 15.33
N GLY A 36 17.91 -7.75 14.52
CA GLY A 36 19.12 -8.08 13.77
C GLY A 36 18.93 -8.11 12.24
N LEU A 37 20.06 -8.21 11.55
CA LEU A 37 20.15 -8.08 10.10
C LEU A 37 19.38 -9.16 9.32
N MET A 38 19.32 -10.39 9.86
CA MET A 38 18.58 -11.50 9.26
C MET A 38 17.08 -11.18 9.15
N TRP A 39 16.47 -10.68 10.23
CA TRP A 39 15.05 -10.31 10.26
C TRP A 39 14.76 -9.11 9.36
N LEU A 40 15.67 -8.13 9.31
CA LEU A 40 15.57 -7.02 8.37
C LEU A 40 15.55 -7.53 6.92
N ALA A 41 16.46 -8.43 6.55
CA ALA A 41 16.50 -8.99 5.19
C ALA A 41 15.19 -9.72 4.83
N ILE A 42 14.66 -10.54 5.74
CA ILE A 42 13.36 -11.23 5.56
C ILE A 42 12.23 -10.21 5.35
N TYR A 43 12.17 -9.15 6.17
CA TYR A 43 11.15 -8.11 6.06
C TYR A 43 11.23 -7.32 4.74
N LEU A 44 12.44 -6.97 4.29
CA LEU A 44 12.63 -6.31 3.01
C LEU A 44 12.23 -7.20 1.83
N LEU A 45 12.60 -8.49 1.86
CA LEU A 45 12.14 -9.47 0.87
C LEU A 45 10.62 -9.59 0.86
N TYR A 46 9.98 -9.55 2.04
CA TYR A 46 8.53 -9.56 2.16
C TYR A 46 7.89 -8.33 1.49
N ILE A 47 8.39 -7.11 1.76
CA ILE A 47 7.90 -5.89 1.10
C ILE A 47 8.04 -6.00 -0.43
N LEU A 48 9.21 -6.44 -0.91
CA LEU A 48 9.45 -6.60 -2.35
C LEU A 48 8.51 -7.62 -2.98
N TRP A 49 8.23 -8.73 -2.29
CA TRP A 49 7.28 -9.74 -2.74
C TRP A 49 5.87 -9.17 -2.84
N ILE A 50 5.42 -8.40 -1.87
CA ILE A 50 4.11 -7.72 -1.89
C ILE A 50 4.03 -6.73 -3.06
N GLU A 51 5.04 -5.89 -3.23
CA GLU A 51 5.09 -4.91 -4.33
C GLU A 51 5.05 -5.61 -5.70
N ALA A 52 5.85 -6.66 -5.89
CA ALA A 52 5.85 -7.46 -7.10
C ALA A 52 4.50 -8.15 -7.33
N ARG A 53 3.86 -8.69 -6.28
CA ARG A 53 2.54 -9.31 -6.35
C ARG A 53 1.48 -8.32 -6.83
N ILE A 54 1.46 -7.11 -6.27
CA ILE A 54 0.51 -6.05 -6.66
C ILE A 54 0.74 -5.64 -8.11
N LEU A 55 2.01 -5.41 -8.51
CA LEU A 55 2.36 -5.02 -9.87
C LEU A 55 1.93 -6.06 -10.90
N ARG A 56 2.15 -7.35 -10.59
CA ARG A 56 1.90 -8.47 -11.51
C ARG A 56 0.45 -8.93 -11.56
N ARG A 57 -0.30 -8.83 -10.46
CA ARG A 57 -1.70 -9.31 -10.40
C ARG A 57 -2.72 -8.19 -10.57
N SER A 58 -2.51 -7.06 -9.92
CA SER A 58 -3.51 -5.99 -9.90
C SER A 58 -3.20 -4.90 -10.92
N CYS A 59 -1.97 -4.40 -10.98
CA CYS A 59 -1.64 -3.26 -11.86
C CYS A 59 -1.68 -3.60 -13.35
N VAL A 60 -1.37 -4.84 -13.76
CA VAL A 60 -1.47 -5.28 -15.16
C VAL A 60 -2.89 -5.23 -15.73
N ASN A 61 -3.89 -5.35 -14.86
CA ASN A 61 -5.30 -5.37 -15.23
C ASN A 61 -6.01 -4.04 -14.90
N CYS A 62 -5.33 -3.09 -14.24
CA CYS A 62 -5.91 -1.81 -13.84
C CYS A 62 -5.99 -0.83 -15.03
N TYR A 63 -6.98 0.06 -15.01
CA TYR A 63 -7.17 1.17 -15.97
C TYR A 63 -5.91 2.01 -16.19
N TYR A 64 -5.12 2.19 -15.13
CA TYR A 64 -3.88 2.98 -15.18
C TYR A 64 -2.67 2.22 -15.73
N TYR A 65 -2.82 1.00 -16.25
CA TYR A 65 -1.72 0.31 -16.93
C TYR A 65 -1.16 1.16 -18.08
N GLY A 66 0.13 1.47 -18.03
CA GLY A 66 0.80 2.37 -18.98
C GLY A 66 0.66 3.87 -18.68
N LYS A 67 -0.16 4.23 -17.69
CA LYS A 67 -0.45 5.60 -17.22
C LYS A 67 0.10 5.84 -15.81
N TYR A 68 0.18 7.10 -15.38
CA TYR A 68 0.52 7.43 -14.00
C TYR A 68 -0.71 7.31 -13.10
N CYS A 69 -0.76 6.30 -12.23
CA CYS A 69 -1.70 6.27 -11.10
C CYS A 69 -1.14 7.07 -9.92
N ALA A 70 -1.93 7.28 -8.86
CA ALA A 70 -1.50 7.99 -7.65
C ALA A 70 -0.21 7.43 -7.02
N PHE A 71 0.10 6.15 -7.23
CA PHE A 71 1.31 5.49 -6.72
C PHE A 71 2.37 5.27 -7.81
N GLY A 72 2.13 5.66 -9.06
CA GLY A 72 3.03 5.41 -10.20
C GLY A 72 3.12 3.95 -10.66
N LYS A 73 2.53 3.01 -9.91
CA LYS A 73 2.56 1.56 -10.16
C LYS A 73 2.00 1.14 -11.53
N GLY A 74 1.06 1.90 -12.09
CA GLY A 74 0.51 1.63 -13.43
C GLY A 74 1.55 1.75 -14.54
N LYS A 75 2.45 2.75 -14.45
CA LYS A 75 3.56 2.93 -15.38
C LYS A 75 4.67 1.91 -15.13
N LEU A 76 4.95 1.61 -13.86
CA LEU A 76 5.94 0.60 -13.49
C LEU A 76 5.54 -0.80 -13.97
N SER A 77 4.27 -1.18 -13.81
CA SER A 77 3.73 -2.46 -14.27
C SER A 77 3.82 -2.59 -15.80
N TYR A 78 3.59 -1.50 -16.55
CA TYR A 78 3.77 -1.50 -18.02
C TYR A 78 5.21 -1.79 -18.47
N LEU A 79 6.21 -1.35 -17.70
CA LEU A 79 7.62 -1.60 -18.02
C LEU A 79 8.06 -3.03 -17.68
N LEU A 80 7.45 -3.64 -16.68
CA LEU A 80 7.88 -4.94 -16.13
C LEU A 80 7.03 -6.13 -16.62
N PHE A 81 5.79 -5.89 -17.01
CA PHE A 81 4.81 -6.95 -17.31
C PHE A 81 3.94 -6.58 -18.51
N ASN A 82 3.47 -7.61 -19.21
CA ASN A 82 2.50 -7.46 -20.30
C ASN A 82 1.12 -7.07 -19.75
N LYS A 83 0.35 -6.37 -20.59
CA LYS A 83 -1.02 -5.96 -20.26
C LYS A 83 -1.88 -7.20 -20.03
N GLY A 84 -2.59 -7.22 -18.92
CA GLY A 84 -3.58 -8.25 -18.64
C GLY A 84 -4.97 -7.86 -19.15
N ASP A 85 -5.99 -8.49 -18.60
CA ASP A 85 -7.38 -8.28 -18.99
C ASP A 85 -8.08 -7.33 -18.01
N SER A 86 -8.35 -6.11 -18.47
CA SER A 86 -9.03 -5.09 -17.66
C SER A 86 -10.49 -5.41 -17.37
N LYS A 87 -11.15 -6.26 -18.17
CA LYS A 87 -12.54 -6.69 -17.90
C LYS A 87 -12.57 -7.71 -16.77
N ARG A 88 -11.56 -8.59 -16.69
CA ARG A 88 -11.41 -9.53 -15.57
C ARG A 88 -11.18 -8.82 -14.24
N PHE A 89 -10.43 -7.72 -14.24
CA PHE A 89 -10.17 -6.96 -13.00
C PHE A 89 -11.44 -6.51 -12.27
N ILE A 90 -12.50 -6.15 -13.00
CA ILE A 90 -13.76 -5.69 -12.40
C ILE A 90 -14.58 -6.88 -11.87
N GLN A 91 -14.39 -8.06 -12.47
CA GLN A 91 -15.07 -9.30 -12.11
C GLN A 91 -14.32 -10.10 -11.03
N ASP A 92 -13.04 -9.81 -10.81
CA ASP A 92 -12.23 -10.46 -9.80
C ASP A 92 -12.76 -10.14 -8.40
N GLU A 93 -13.22 -11.16 -7.68
CA GLU A 93 -13.56 -11.04 -6.27
C GLU A 93 -12.28 -11.09 -5.42
N ILE A 94 -11.79 -9.91 -5.03
CA ILE A 94 -10.72 -9.81 -4.02
C ILE A 94 -11.28 -10.23 -2.67
N THR A 95 -10.58 -11.16 -2.01
CA THR A 95 -10.94 -11.62 -0.66
C THR A 95 -10.04 -10.98 0.39
N TRP A 96 -10.40 -11.11 1.67
CA TRP A 96 -9.54 -10.64 2.78
C TRP A 96 -8.14 -11.26 2.73
N LYS A 97 -8.00 -12.50 2.26
CA LYS A 97 -6.70 -13.18 2.09
C LYS A 97 -5.76 -12.44 1.13
N ASP A 98 -6.33 -11.67 0.22
CA ASP A 98 -5.55 -10.90 -0.75
C ASP A 98 -5.07 -9.55 -0.21
N ILE A 99 -5.75 -8.98 0.79
CA ILE A 99 -5.40 -7.67 1.37
C ILE A 99 -4.63 -7.81 2.69
N ILE A 100 -4.87 -8.88 3.46
CA ILE A 100 -4.17 -9.16 4.72
C ILE A 100 -2.64 -9.00 4.59
N PRO A 101 -1.98 -9.54 3.55
CA PRO A 101 -0.54 -9.40 3.40
C PRO A 101 -0.07 -7.93 3.31
N ASP A 102 -0.86 -7.05 2.69
CA ASP A 102 -0.52 -5.63 2.61
C ASP A 102 -0.58 -4.96 3.99
N PHE A 103 -1.52 -5.36 4.85
CA PHE A 103 -1.60 -4.85 6.23
C PHE A 103 -0.48 -5.38 7.12
N MET A 104 0.01 -6.59 6.86
CA MET A 104 1.11 -7.20 7.62
C MET A 104 2.41 -6.39 7.52
N VAL A 105 2.59 -5.60 6.46
CA VAL A 105 3.75 -4.71 6.30
C VAL A 105 3.88 -3.73 7.48
N SER A 106 2.76 -3.26 8.04
CA SER A 106 2.76 -2.38 9.22
C SER A 106 2.51 -3.13 10.52
N ILE A 107 1.67 -4.18 10.50
CA ILE A 107 1.29 -4.91 11.72
C ILE A 107 2.50 -5.69 12.28
N ILE A 108 3.30 -6.34 11.44
CA ILE A 108 4.46 -7.12 11.91
C ILE A 108 5.48 -6.23 12.66
N PRO A 109 5.97 -5.11 12.10
CA PRO A 109 6.85 -4.21 12.84
C PRO A 109 6.22 -3.64 14.11
N MET A 110 4.92 -3.36 14.10
CA MET A 110 4.22 -2.85 15.28
C MET A 110 4.22 -3.88 16.42
N LEU A 111 3.89 -5.15 16.13
CA LEU A 111 3.93 -6.23 17.11
C LEU A 111 5.35 -6.49 17.62
N VAL A 112 6.34 -6.52 16.72
CA VAL A 112 7.75 -6.67 17.09
C VAL A 112 8.19 -5.53 18.01
N GLY A 113 7.85 -4.29 17.68
CA GLY A 113 8.17 -3.13 18.52
C GLY A 113 7.53 -3.23 19.91
N ILE A 114 6.28 -3.68 20.00
CA ILE A 114 5.61 -3.90 21.29
C ILE A 114 6.34 -4.96 22.12
N VAL A 115 6.72 -6.09 21.51
CA VAL A 115 7.49 -7.14 22.19
C VAL A 115 8.83 -6.61 22.69
N ILE A 116 9.54 -5.83 21.86
CA ILE A 116 10.81 -5.21 22.28
C ILE A 116 10.60 -4.29 23.49
N LEU A 117 9.56 -3.46 23.49
CA LEU A 117 9.26 -2.56 24.62
C LEU A 117 8.91 -3.29 25.92
N ILE A 118 8.32 -4.48 25.83
CA ILE A 118 8.02 -5.32 27.00
C ILE A 118 9.30 -5.91 27.59
N ILE A 119 10.27 -6.26 26.73
CA ILE A 119 11.54 -6.85 27.15
C ILE A 119 12.48 -5.77 27.69
N ASP A 120 12.63 -4.66 26.96
CA ASP A 120 13.48 -3.52 27.32
C ASP A 120 12.85 -2.22 26.83
N PHE A 121 12.34 -1.44 27.78
CA PHE A 121 11.56 -0.25 27.45
C PHE A 121 12.44 0.87 26.91
N ASN A 122 12.10 1.35 25.70
CA ASN A 122 12.83 2.42 25.04
C ASN A 122 11.87 3.46 24.42
N TRP A 123 11.95 4.71 24.90
CA TRP A 123 11.16 5.83 24.40
C TRP A 123 11.29 6.06 22.90
N PHE A 124 12.45 5.77 22.31
CA PHE A 124 12.67 5.91 20.88
C PHE A 124 11.86 4.89 20.08
N ILE A 125 11.85 3.61 20.52
CA ILE A 125 11.05 2.56 19.89
C ILE A 125 9.56 2.84 20.04
N LEU A 126 9.13 3.30 21.23
CA LEU A 126 7.74 3.72 21.45
C LEU A 126 7.33 4.83 20.47
N THR A 127 8.21 5.82 20.28
CA THR A 127 7.99 6.92 19.33
C THR A 127 7.86 6.39 17.89
N MET A 128 8.73 5.46 17.48
CA MET A 128 8.67 4.86 16.15
C MET A 128 7.38 4.06 15.92
N ILE A 129 6.91 3.31 16.92
CA ILE A 129 5.62 2.60 16.86
C ILE A 129 4.47 3.60 16.74
N ALA A 130 4.48 4.68 17.53
CA ALA A 130 3.45 5.71 17.46
C ALA A 130 3.40 6.37 16.08
N ILE A 131 4.57 6.71 15.51
CA ILE A 131 4.67 7.23 14.14
C ILE A 131 4.13 6.20 13.13
N LEU A 132 4.54 4.94 13.23
CA LEU A 132 4.07 3.89 12.33
C LEU A 132 2.55 3.71 12.40
N ALA A 133 1.97 3.74 13.60
CA ALA A 133 0.53 3.68 13.81
C ALA A 133 -0.18 4.89 13.18
N LEU A 134 0.31 6.10 13.44
CA LEU A 134 -0.26 7.33 12.88
C LEU A 134 -0.23 7.33 11.35
N LEU A 135 0.90 6.95 10.75
CA LEU A 135 1.00 6.81 9.30
C LEU A 135 0.05 5.71 8.81
N THR A 136 0.04 4.54 9.44
CA THR A 136 -0.75 3.40 8.96
C THR A 136 -2.26 3.67 9.00
N PHE A 137 -2.78 4.28 10.06
CA PHE A 137 -4.21 4.52 10.22
C PHE A 137 -4.67 5.85 9.62
N PHE A 138 -4.04 6.96 10.02
CA PHE A 138 -4.45 8.29 9.58
C PHE A 138 -3.82 8.67 8.25
N GLY A 139 -2.53 8.43 8.09
CA GLY A 139 -1.81 8.81 6.88
C GLY A 139 -2.32 8.06 5.64
N ASN A 140 -2.53 6.74 5.73
CA ASN A 140 -3.15 5.99 4.62
C ASN A 140 -4.58 6.46 4.34
N ALA A 141 -5.38 6.76 5.36
CA ALA A 141 -6.74 7.26 5.17
C ALA A 141 -6.74 8.61 4.43
N LEU A 142 -5.81 9.51 4.77
CA LEU A 142 -5.64 10.80 4.10
C LEU A 142 -5.11 10.61 2.67
N VAL A 143 -3.97 9.95 2.48
CA VAL A 143 -3.36 9.78 1.14
C VAL A 143 -4.29 9.01 0.21
N ARG A 144 -4.89 7.90 0.68
CA ARG A 144 -5.82 7.12 -0.15
C ARG A 144 -7.16 7.84 -0.32
N GLY A 145 -7.69 8.48 0.72
CA GLY A 145 -9.01 9.10 0.70
C GLY A 145 -9.07 10.44 -0.04
N SER A 146 -8.06 11.30 0.13
CA SER A 146 -8.06 12.66 -0.42
C SER A 146 -7.27 12.79 -1.72
N LEU A 147 -6.13 12.08 -1.85
CA LEU A 147 -5.23 12.20 -3.00
C LEU A 147 -5.44 11.11 -4.04
N ALA A 148 -5.52 9.84 -3.63
CA ALA A 148 -5.62 8.73 -4.57
C ALA A 148 -7.07 8.42 -4.97
N CYS A 149 -7.84 7.70 -4.15
CA CYS A 149 -9.14 7.14 -4.51
C CYS A 149 -10.20 8.18 -4.85
N LYS A 150 -10.06 9.45 -4.43
CA LYS A 150 -11.01 10.53 -4.78
C LYS A 150 -11.05 10.83 -6.28
N TYR A 151 -9.90 10.71 -6.96
CA TYR A 151 -9.72 11.10 -8.36
C TYR A 151 -9.41 9.91 -9.29
N CYS A 152 -9.67 8.69 -8.81
CA CYS A 152 -9.27 7.45 -9.45
C CYS A 152 -10.33 6.96 -10.45
N LYS A 153 -9.98 6.85 -11.73
CA LYS A 153 -10.88 6.32 -12.77
C LYS A 153 -11.24 4.86 -12.58
N GLN A 154 -10.30 4.04 -12.08
CA GLN A 154 -10.56 2.63 -11.75
C GLN A 154 -11.69 2.48 -10.71
N ARG A 155 -11.78 3.41 -9.78
CA ARG A 155 -12.84 3.43 -8.76
C ARG A 155 -14.22 3.62 -9.39
N GLU A 156 -14.34 4.50 -10.37
CA GLU A 156 -15.61 4.78 -11.06
C GLU A 156 -16.11 3.61 -11.90
N ILE A 157 -15.19 2.88 -12.55
CA ILE A 157 -15.55 1.72 -13.39
C ILE A 157 -15.71 0.42 -12.59
N GLY A 158 -15.18 0.37 -11.37
CA GLY A 158 -15.23 -0.78 -10.48
C GLY A 158 -13.87 -1.11 -9.89
N CYS A 159 -13.72 -0.94 -8.57
CA CYS A 159 -12.53 -1.34 -7.82
C CYS A 159 -12.88 -2.48 -6.86
N PRO A 160 -12.35 -3.70 -7.06
CA PRO A 160 -12.66 -4.83 -6.17
C PRO A 160 -12.30 -4.57 -4.70
N ALA A 161 -11.23 -3.80 -4.45
CA ALA A 161 -10.86 -3.42 -3.10
C ALA A 161 -11.93 -2.54 -2.43
N GLU A 162 -12.51 -1.56 -3.15
CA GLU A 162 -13.61 -0.74 -2.63
C GLU A 162 -14.87 -1.58 -2.39
N GLN A 163 -15.17 -2.51 -3.30
CA GLN A 163 -16.30 -3.42 -3.13
C GLN A 163 -16.16 -4.27 -1.86
N LEU A 164 -14.97 -4.81 -1.57
CA LEU A 164 -14.72 -5.57 -0.34
C LEU A 164 -14.99 -4.72 0.91
N PHE A 165 -14.46 -3.50 0.98
CA PHE A 165 -14.65 -2.61 2.14
C PHE A 165 -16.10 -2.11 2.30
N ASN A 166 -16.86 -1.99 1.21
CA ASN A 166 -18.27 -1.60 1.27
C ASN A 166 -19.20 -2.79 1.58
N LYS A 167 -18.85 -4.02 1.16
CA LYS A 167 -19.60 -5.24 1.52
C LYS A 167 -19.66 -5.43 3.05
N THR A 168 -18.63 -5.01 3.79
CA THR A 168 -18.56 -5.12 5.26
C THR A 168 -19.34 -4.02 6.02
N LYS A 169 -19.93 -3.05 5.32
CA LYS A 169 -20.75 -1.97 5.93
C LYS A 169 -22.26 -2.26 5.95
N LYS A 170 -22.68 -3.42 5.43
CA LYS A 170 -24.04 -3.95 5.57
C LYS A 170 -24.07 -4.96 6.70
#